data_AF-A0A9P9EKN5-F1
#
_entry.id   AF-A0A9P9EKN5-F1
#
_cell.length_a   1.000
_cell.length_b   1.000
_cell.length_c   1.000
_cell.angle_alpha   90.00
_cell.angle_beta   90.00
_cell.angle_gamma   90.00
#
_symmetry.space_group_name_H-M   'P 1'
#
loop_
_entity.id
_entity.type
_entity.pdbx_description
1 polymer ?
#
loop_
_entity_poly.entity_id
_entity_poly.type
_entity_poly.pdbx_seq_one_letter_code
_entity_poly.pdbx_strand_id
1 'polypeptide(L)'
;MMNFFRSKPVDNRSETSPPDVIVPLHTFDDGPLHCAFVLYSLFVFEDALDVRKLRDGLERLVQRDGWQKLGARLRKDVIRF
;
A
#
# COMPACT_ATOMS: atom_id res chain seq x y z
N MET A 1 -5.20 -14.59 -30.51
CA MET A 1 -3.77 -14.89 -30.34
C MET A 1 -3.50 -15.16 -28.86
N MET A 2 -3.10 -16.37 -28.48
CA MET A 2 -2.82 -16.70 -27.06
C MET A 2 -1.39 -16.28 -26.70
N ASN A 3 -1.24 -15.45 -25.67
CA ASN A 3 0.06 -15.08 -25.13
C ASN A 3 0.58 -16.18 -24.19
N PHE A 4 1.44 -17.05 -24.71
CA PHE A 4 2.08 -18.17 -23.99
C PHE A 4 3.31 -17.77 -23.13
N PHE A 5 3.66 -16.48 -23.06
CA PHE A 5 4.89 -15.99 -22.43
C PHE A 5 4.68 -15.26 -21.10
N ARG A 6 3.72 -15.69 -20.25
CA ARG A 6 3.68 -15.21 -18.86
C ARG A 6 4.59 -16.08 -18.02
N SER A 7 5.81 -15.62 -17.77
CA SER A 7 6.69 -16.21 -16.76
C SER A 7 5.98 -16.22 -15.41
N LYS A 8 6.05 -17.36 -14.70
CA LYS A 8 5.63 -17.40 -13.29
C LYS A 8 6.43 -16.33 -12.54
N PRO A 9 5.81 -15.51 -11.69
CA PRO A 9 6.56 -14.57 -10.86
C PRO A 9 7.58 -15.38 -10.05
N VAL A 10 8.86 -15.01 -10.17
CA VAL A 10 9.92 -15.58 -9.34
C VAL A 10 9.63 -15.16 -7.90
N ASP A 11 9.45 -16.13 -7.02
CA ASP A 11 9.32 -15.88 -5.60
C ASP A 11 10.72 -15.58 -5.02
N ASN A 12 11.09 -14.30 -5.00
CA ASN A 12 12.35 -13.81 -4.44
C ASN A 12 12.30 -13.70 -2.90
N ARG A 13 11.28 -14.26 -2.21
CA ARG A 13 11.26 -14.24 -0.74
C ARG A 13 12.40 -15.11 -0.22
N SER A 14 13.32 -14.50 0.51
CA SER A 14 14.24 -15.26 1.36
C SER A 14 13.40 -16.02 2.38
N GLU A 15 13.68 -17.31 2.57
CA GLU A 15 12.99 -18.19 3.53
C GLU A 15 13.04 -17.65 4.99
N THR A 16 13.87 -16.64 5.24
CA THR A 16 14.08 -15.98 6.54
C THR A 16 13.23 -14.73 6.78
N SER A 17 12.45 -14.26 5.80
CA SER A 17 11.59 -13.09 6.00
C SER A 17 10.32 -13.48 6.77
N PRO A 18 9.89 -12.69 7.78
CA PRO A 18 8.63 -12.95 8.46
C PRO A 18 7.47 -12.91 7.44
N PRO A 19 6.45 -13.77 7.62
CA PRO A 19 5.32 -13.80 6.70
C PRO A 19 4.60 -12.46 6.67
N ASP A 20 4.13 -12.06 5.49
CA ASP A 20 3.35 -10.84 5.31
C ASP A 20 2.14 -10.84 6.26
N VAL A 21 1.94 -9.73 6.98
CA VAL A 21 0.74 -9.53 7.78
C VAL A 21 -0.40 -9.14 6.86
N ILE A 22 -1.40 -10.03 6.74
CA ILE A 22 -2.60 -9.78 5.94
C ILE A 22 -3.66 -9.17 6.84
N VAL A 23 -4.07 -7.93 6.53
CA VAL A 23 -5.18 -7.27 7.20
C VAL A 23 -6.40 -7.27 6.27
N PRO A 24 -7.55 -7.84 6.68
CA PRO A 24 -8.77 -7.81 5.88
C PRO A 24 -9.20 -6.38 5.56
N LEU A 25 -9.66 -6.17 4.32
CA LEU A 25 -10.27 -4.90 3.92
C LEU A 25 -11.65 -4.78 4.60
N HIS A 26 -11.93 -3.63 5.20
CA HIS A 26 -13.20 -3.40 5.87
C HIS A 26 -14.31 -3.20 4.82
N THR A 27 -15.54 -3.64 5.11
CA THR A 27 -16.67 -3.56 4.14
C THR A 27 -16.95 -2.14 3.66
N PHE A 28 -16.73 -1.13 4.50
CA PHE A 28 -16.87 0.29 4.10
C PHE A 28 -15.73 0.81 3.22
N ASP A 29 -14.57 0.15 3.22
CA ASP A 29 -13.43 0.49 2.36
C ASP A 29 -13.52 -0.22 1.00
N ASP A 30 -14.30 -1.30 0.90
CA ASP A 30 -14.54 -2.11 -0.32
C ASP A 30 -15.74 -1.59 -1.15
N GLY A 31 -16.05 -0.30 -1.02
CA GLY A 31 -17.11 0.35 -1.79
C GLY A 31 -16.64 0.73 -3.20
N PRO A 32 -17.53 0.70 -4.22
CA PRO A 32 -17.19 1.07 -5.59
C PRO A 32 -16.54 2.46 -5.72
N LEU A 33 -16.94 3.40 -4.85
CA LEU A 33 -16.34 4.72 -4.76
C LEU A 33 -14.87 4.59 -4.33
N HIS A 34 -14.59 4.03 -3.15
CA HIS A 34 -13.26 3.99 -2.55
C HIS A 34 -12.24 3.16 -3.36
N CYS A 35 -12.70 2.21 -4.18
CA CYS A 35 -11.83 1.46 -5.08
C CYS A 35 -11.54 2.16 -6.42
N ALA A 36 -12.25 3.25 -6.74
CA ALA A 36 -12.23 3.86 -8.08
C ALA A 36 -11.52 5.23 -8.14
N PHE A 37 -11.10 5.82 -7.03
CA PHE A 37 -10.38 7.11 -7.04
C PHE A 37 -9.14 7.12 -6.16
N VAL A 38 -8.25 8.05 -6.48
CA VAL A 38 -7.12 8.45 -5.64
C VAL A 38 -7.44 9.83 -5.10
N LEU A 39 -7.44 9.98 -3.77
CA LEU A 39 -7.61 11.28 -3.15
C LEU A 39 -6.30 12.07 -3.24
N TYR A 40 -6.33 13.22 -3.92
CA TYR A 40 -5.21 14.16 -3.91
C TYR A 40 -5.50 15.28 -2.90
N SER A 41 -4.61 15.47 -1.94
CA SER A 41 -4.64 16.61 -1.02
C SER A 41 -3.36 17.42 -1.20
N LEU A 42 -3.50 18.72 -1.47
CA LEU A 42 -2.38 19.63 -1.67
C LEU A 42 -2.37 20.68 -0.57
N PHE A 43 -1.20 20.92 -0.01
CA PHE A 43 -0.95 21.93 1.01
C PHE A 43 0.15 22.87 0.50
N VAL A 44 -0.05 24.17 0.67
CA VAL A 44 0.91 25.20 0.30
C VAL A 44 1.54 25.75 1.57
N PHE A 45 2.87 25.85 1.57
CA PHE A 45 3.65 26.41 2.66
C PHE A 45 4.47 27.57 2.12
N GLU A 46 4.56 28.67 2.89
CA GLU A 46 5.35 29.84 2.51
C GLU A 46 6.85 29.56 2.62
N ASP A 47 7.24 28.74 3.59
CA ASP A 47 8.63 28.35 3.83
C ASP A 47 9.01 27.02 3.18
N ALA A 48 10.30 26.85 2.91
CA ALA A 48 10.85 25.59 2.42
C ALA A 48 10.70 24.48 3.48
N LEU A 49 10.15 23.33 3.07
CA LEU A 49 10.00 22.17 3.94
C LEU A 49 11.33 21.44 4.15
N ASP A 50 11.59 21.04 5.39
CA ASP A 50 12.73 20.17 5.71
C ASP A 50 12.44 18.71 5.32
N VAL A 51 13.21 18.21 4.35
CA VAL A 51 13.08 16.84 3.81
C VAL A 51 13.26 15.76 4.89
N ARG A 52 14.18 15.94 5.83
CA ARG A 52 14.42 14.97 6.91
C ARG A 52 13.24 14.94 7.86
N LYS A 53 12.71 16.11 8.20
CA LYS A 53 11.52 16.22 9.05
C LYS A 53 10.30 15.54 8.41
N LEU A 54 10.11 15.69 7.10
CA LEU A 54 9.04 15.02 6.36
C LEU A 54 9.19 13.49 6.39
N ARG A 55 10.38 12.98 6.05
CA ARG A 55 10.66 11.54 6.06
C ARG A 55 10.46 10.95 7.45
N ASP A 56 11.13 11.52 8.45
CA ASP A 56 11.09 10.99 9.82
C ASP A 56 9.68 11.09 10.42
N GLY A 57 8.90 12.10 10.02
CA GLY A 57 7.50 12.23 10.38
C GLY A 57 6.65 11.09 9.82
N LEU A 58 6.84 10.76 8.53
CA LEU A 58 6.12 9.67 7.89
C LEU A 58 6.51 8.29 8.44
N GLU A 59 7.80 8.06 8.69
CA GLU A 59 8.29 6.81 9.29
C GLU A 59 7.69 6.58 10.68
N ARG A 60 7.68 7.62 11.54
CA ARG A 60 7.03 7.54 12.86
C ARG A 60 5.53 7.31 12.76
N LEU A 61 4.87 7.93 11.77
CA LEU A 61 3.42 7.77 11.57
C LEU A 61 3.07 6.33 11.23
N VAL A 62 3.79 5.70 10.29
CA VAL A 62 3.51 4.32 9.87
C VAL A 62 3.77 3.31 10.98
N GLN A 63 4.68 3.62 11.92
CA GLN A 63 4.95 2.75 13.09
C GLN A 63 3.89 2.86 14.20
N ARG A 64 2.99 3.85 14.14
CA ARG A 64 1.97 4.06 15.17
C ARG A 64 0.83 3.05 15.06
N ASP A 65 0.33 2.60 16.20
CA ASP A 65 -0.84 1.72 16.27
C ASP A 65 -2.05 2.28 15.51
N GLY A 66 -2.58 1.47 14.59
CA GLY A 66 -3.70 1.80 13.71
C GLY A 66 -3.30 2.42 12.36
N TRP A 67 -2.06 2.88 12.22
CA TRP A 67 -1.58 3.60 11.03
C TRP A 67 -0.72 2.75 10.10
N GLN A 68 -0.41 1.51 10.49
CA GLN A 68 0.47 0.62 9.72
C GLN A 68 -0.03 0.34 8.30
N LYS A 69 -1.35 0.45 8.07
CA LYS A 69 -1.97 0.28 6.74
C LYS A 69 -1.51 1.32 5.71
N LEU A 70 -1.05 2.51 6.13
CA LEU A 70 -0.54 3.54 5.21
C LEU A 70 0.72 3.10 4.45
N GLY A 71 1.54 2.25 5.06
CA GLY A 71 2.72 1.66 4.40
C GLY A 71 2.43 0.36 3.65
N ALA A 72 1.19 -0.13 3.70
CA ALA A 72 0.80 -1.41 3.13
C ALA A 72 0.47 -1.28 1.63
N ARG A 73 0.20 -2.43 1.00
CA ARG A 73 -0.26 -2.51 -0.40
C ARG A 73 -1.62 -3.18 -0.41
N LEU A 74 -2.54 -2.65 -1.22
CA LEU A 74 -3.80 -3.34 -1.49
C LEU A 74 -3.51 -4.61 -2.29
N ARG A 75 -4.01 -5.75 -1.79
CA ARG A 75 -3.95 -7.04 -2.47
C ARG A 75 -5.30 -7.33 -3.08
N LYS A 76 -5.37 -7.41 -4.41
CA LYS A 76 -6.55 -7.93 -5.11
C LYS A 76 -6.30 -9.40 -5.39
N ASP A 77 -6.96 -10.26 -4.63
CA ASP A 77 -6.97 -11.69 -4.96
C ASP A 77 -7.75 -11.86 -6.27
N VAL A 78 -7.25 -12.70 -7.17
CA VAL A 78 -7.99 -13.06 -8.38
C VAL A 78 -9.19 -13.87 -7.92
N ILE A 79 -10.33 -13.22 -7.71
CA ILE A 79 -11.60 -13.91 -7.50
C ILE A 79 -11.84 -14.71 -8.77
N ARG A 80 -11.62 -16.03 -8.69
CA ARG A 80 -12.14 -16.97 -9.68
C ARG A 80 -13.62 -17.14 -9.37
N PHE A 81 -14.45 -16.63 -10.27
CA PHE A 81 -15.86 -17.04 -10.36
C PHE A 81 -15.95 -18.36 -11.13
#